data_AF-A0A657ARS4-F1
#
_entry.id   AF-A0A657ARS4-F1
#
_cell.length_a   1.000
_cell.length_b   1.000
_cell.length_c   1.000
_cell.angle_alpha   90.00
_cell.angle_beta   90.00
_cell.angle_gamma   90.00
#
_symmetry.space_group_name_H-M   'P 1'
#
loop_
_entity.id
_entity.type
_entity.pdbx_description
1 polymer ?
#
loop_
_entity_poly.entity_id
_entity_poly.type
_entity_poly.pdbx_seq_one_letter_code
_entity_poly.pdbx_strand_id
1 'polypeptide(L)'
;MKLARIIAGAALCFSATAQANLILNGGFEAPELNDGSGWIYESSGDVPGWEGSNIEIWESGFNGVTSAEGTQHGELNAHPNTGTEFSIYQVFDTTAGFEYNVSFAYRARSSENETFQFDIYAVDESDEDFQETIISETIEDHTTSAWSYFTATFEALSEQTYIRFTSITPEVGTVGNFLDDVKVTPTAVSEPATLALLGLGLAGLGAARRRQK
;
A
#
# COMPACT_ATOMS: atom_id res chain seq x y z
N MET A 1 52.49 -38.49 6.13
CA MET A 1 51.34 -38.16 5.25
C MET A 1 50.60 -36.98 5.87
N LYS A 2 50.43 -35.89 5.12
CA LYS A 2 49.96 -34.57 5.61
C LYS A 2 48.42 -34.57 5.76
N LEU A 3 47.90 -34.13 6.91
CA LEU A 3 46.46 -33.95 7.14
C LEU A 3 45.94 -32.74 6.33
N ALA A 4 44.96 -32.97 5.46
CA ALA A 4 44.24 -31.91 4.76
C ALA A 4 43.25 -31.21 5.72
N ARG A 5 43.36 -29.89 5.83
CA ARG A 5 42.40 -29.05 6.57
C ARG A 5 41.29 -28.62 5.61
N ILE A 6 40.10 -29.18 5.79
CA ILE A 6 38.89 -28.72 5.09
C ILE A 6 38.37 -27.48 5.83
N ILE A 7 38.48 -26.32 5.19
CA ILE A 7 37.83 -25.07 5.62
C ILE A 7 36.47 -25.04 4.91
N ALA A 8 35.39 -25.22 5.67
CA ALA A 8 34.03 -24.96 5.18
C ALA A 8 33.70 -23.50 5.48
N GLY A 9 33.70 -22.65 4.45
CA GLY A 9 33.18 -21.29 4.55
C GLY A 9 31.68 -21.31 4.37
N ALA A 10 30.92 -20.92 5.39
CA ALA A 10 29.49 -20.68 5.27
C ALA A 10 29.29 -19.28 4.66
N ALA A 11 28.77 -19.22 3.43
CA ALA A 11 28.31 -17.97 2.84
C ALA A 11 26.97 -17.59 3.50
N LEU A 12 26.94 -16.48 4.22
CA LEU A 12 25.71 -15.86 4.69
C LEU A 12 25.13 -15.07 3.51
N CYS A 13 24.14 -15.64 2.84
CA CYS A 13 23.30 -14.89 1.91
C CYS A 13 22.33 -14.06 2.75
N PHE A 14 22.52 -12.73 2.78
CA PHE A 14 21.50 -11.81 3.27
C PHE A 14 20.35 -11.81 2.25
N SER A 15 19.22 -12.42 2.59
CA SER A 15 17.99 -12.22 1.81
C SER A 15 17.33 -10.95 2.33
N ALA A 16 17.32 -9.88 1.54
CA ALA A 16 16.41 -8.78 1.81
C ALA A 16 15.00 -9.37 1.73
N THR A 17 14.25 -9.32 2.83
CA THR A 17 12.83 -9.69 2.80
C THR A 17 12.13 -8.66 1.94
N ALA A 18 11.63 -9.06 0.76
CA ALA A 18 10.71 -8.23 0.01
C ALA A 18 9.49 -8.01 0.91
N GLN A 19 9.25 -6.76 1.26
CA GLN A 19 8.13 -6.42 2.12
C GLN A 19 6.89 -6.34 1.24
N ALA A 20 5.96 -7.27 1.44
CA ALA A 20 4.74 -7.31 0.68
C ALA A 20 3.91 -6.05 0.96
N ASN A 21 3.33 -5.48 -0.10
CA ASN A 21 2.29 -4.47 0.05
C ASN A 21 1.09 -5.11 0.76
N LEU A 22 0.60 -4.46 1.82
CA LEU A 22 -0.60 -4.89 2.55
C LEU A 22 -1.89 -4.48 1.83
N ILE A 23 -1.82 -3.51 0.93
CA ILE A 23 -2.94 -3.08 0.11
C ILE A 23 -3.11 -4.06 -1.05
N LEU A 24 -4.30 -4.65 -1.15
CA LEU A 24 -4.65 -5.53 -2.26
C LEU A 24 -5.02 -4.66 -3.47
N ASN A 25 -4.45 -4.95 -4.65
CA ASN A 25 -4.78 -4.23 -5.88
C ASN A 25 -4.63 -2.69 -5.76
N GLY A 26 -3.57 -2.24 -5.08
CA GLY A 26 -3.31 -0.81 -4.87
C GLY A 26 -3.00 -0.02 -6.15
N GLY A 27 -2.64 -0.70 -7.24
CA GLY A 27 -2.47 -0.11 -8.58
C GLY A 27 -3.69 -0.25 -9.50
N PHE A 28 -4.81 -0.80 -9.01
CA PHE A 28 -6.04 -0.96 -9.80
C PHE A 28 -5.88 -1.81 -11.08
N GLU A 29 -4.94 -2.75 -11.07
CA GLU A 29 -4.67 -3.66 -12.20
C GLU A 29 -5.74 -4.75 -12.37
N ALA A 30 -6.68 -4.85 -11.43
CA ALA A 30 -7.82 -5.74 -11.51
C ALA A 30 -9.15 -4.99 -11.25
N PRO A 31 -10.22 -5.27 -12.01
CA PRO A 31 -10.24 -6.09 -13.23
C PRO A 31 -9.35 -5.51 -14.35
N GLU A 32 -8.89 -6.40 -15.23
CA GLU A 32 -8.09 -6.00 -16.39
C GLU A 32 -9.02 -5.51 -17.51
N LEU A 33 -8.82 -4.27 -17.94
CA LEU A 33 -9.44 -3.70 -19.14
C LEU A 33 -9.00 -4.46 -20.39
N ASN A 34 -9.94 -5.15 -21.02
CA ASN A 34 -9.68 -6.01 -22.19
C ASN A 34 -10.56 -5.68 -23.41
N ASP A 35 -11.42 -4.67 -23.32
CA ASP A 35 -12.44 -4.39 -24.35
C ASP A 35 -12.06 -3.24 -25.31
N GLY A 36 -10.95 -2.55 -25.06
CA GLY A 36 -10.46 -1.42 -25.86
C GLY A 36 -11.27 -0.12 -25.68
N SER A 37 -12.13 -0.04 -24.65
CA SER A 37 -12.87 1.18 -24.27
C SER A 37 -11.96 2.29 -23.73
N GLY A 38 -10.79 1.92 -23.20
CA GLY A 38 -9.83 2.79 -22.53
C GLY A 38 -10.18 3.09 -21.08
N TRP A 39 -11.42 2.86 -20.65
CA TRP A 39 -11.85 2.97 -19.26
C TRP A 39 -13.19 2.26 -19.02
N ILE A 40 -13.41 1.80 -17.78
CA ILE A 40 -14.68 1.26 -17.28
C ILE A 40 -14.98 1.89 -15.92
N TYR A 41 -16.20 1.68 -15.43
CA TYR A 41 -16.50 1.86 -14.01
C TYR A 41 -17.05 0.56 -13.45
N GLU A 42 -16.68 0.24 -12.23
CA GLU A 42 -17.10 -0.96 -11.53
C GLU A 42 -17.61 -0.59 -10.14
N SER A 43 -18.51 -1.41 -9.60
CA SER A 43 -18.80 -1.33 -8.18
C SER A 43 -17.55 -1.71 -7.39
N SER A 44 -17.31 -1.07 -6.24
CA SER A 44 -16.12 -1.32 -5.42
C SER A 44 -15.88 -2.80 -5.14
N GLY A 45 -16.94 -3.56 -4.84
CA GLY A 45 -16.85 -5.00 -4.60
C GLY A 45 -16.37 -5.85 -5.79
N ASP A 46 -16.39 -5.30 -7.01
CA ASP A 46 -15.85 -5.93 -8.22
C ASP A 46 -14.40 -5.49 -8.51
N VAL A 47 -13.87 -4.51 -7.76
CA VAL A 47 -12.46 -4.10 -7.77
C VAL A 47 -11.76 -4.73 -6.57
N PRO A 48 -10.95 -5.79 -6.75
CA PRO A 48 -10.44 -6.59 -5.63
C PRO A 48 -9.78 -5.75 -4.54
N GLY A 49 -10.16 -5.97 -3.29
CA GLY A 49 -9.59 -5.29 -2.12
C GLY A 49 -10.29 -3.99 -1.73
N TRP A 50 -11.05 -3.37 -2.63
CA TRP A 50 -11.69 -2.09 -2.37
C TRP A 50 -13.16 -2.23 -1.99
N GLU A 51 -13.62 -1.32 -1.13
CA GLU A 51 -15.01 -1.16 -0.73
C GLU A 51 -15.42 0.32 -0.83
N GLY A 52 -16.73 0.61 -0.74
CA GLY A 52 -17.29 1.97 -0.79
C GLY A 52 -17.98 2.29 -2.11
N SER A 53 -17.76 3.50 -2.63
CA SER A 53 -18.29 3.99 -3.91
C SER A 53 -17.77 3.19 -5.10
N ASN A 54 -18.40 3.37 -6.26
CA ASN A 54 -17.85 2.87 -7.52
C ASN A 54 -16.44 3.43 -7.77
N ILE A 55 -15.66 2.70 -8.57
CA ILE A 55 -14.32 3.09 -8.99
C ILE A 55 -14.29 3.08 -10.52
N GLU A 56 -13.76 4.14 -11.11
CA GLU A 56 -13.40 4.14 -12.52
C GLU A 56 -12.00 3.58 -12.70
N ILE A 57 -11.80 2.71 -13.68
CA ILE A 57 -10.50 2.12 -14.01
C ILE A 57 -10.13 2.58 -15.41
N TRP A 58 -8.93 3.10 -15.56
CA TRP A 58 -8.43 3.74 -16.76
C TRP A 58 -7.22 3.00 -17.30
N GLU A 59 -7.22 2.69 -18.59
CA GLU A 59 -6.08 2.07 -19.28
C GLU A 59 -4.93 3.08 -19.39
N SER A 60 -3.70 2.62 -19.14
CA SER A 60 -2.52 3.45 -19.27
C SER A 60 -2.37 4.02 -20.68
N GLY A 61 -2.26 5.34 -20.77
CA GLY A 61 -2.18 6.10 -22.01
C GLY A 61 -3.53 6.64 -22.50
N PHE A 62 -4.66 6.19 -21.94
CA PHE A 62 -5.97 6.72 -22.30
C PHE A 62 -6.06 8.22 -21.96
N ASN A 63 -6.60 9.00 -22.90
CA ASN A 63 -6.59 10.48 -22.85
C ASN A 63 -5.20 11.12 -22.56
N GLY A 64 -4.12 10.44 -22.93
CA GLY A 64 -2.76 10.94 -22.73
C GLY A 64 -2.23 10.79 -21.30
N VAL A 65 -2.89 9.98 -20.46
CA VAL A 65 -2.50 9.73 -19.07
C VAL A 65 -1.82 8.38 -18.95
N THR A 66 -0.49 8.36 -18.87
CA THR A 66 0.23 7.13 -18.51
C THR A 66 0.08 6.87 -17.02
N SER A 67 -0.27 5.64 -16.62
CA SER A 67 -0.35 5.22 -15.21
C SER A 67 0.99 5.41 -14.47
N ALA A 68 0.94 5.60 -13.16
CA ALA A 68 2.12 5.70 -12.31
C ALA A 68 2.76 4.32 -12.08
N GLU A 69 1.93 3.29 -11.96
CA GLU A 69 2.30 1.88 -11.85
C GLU A 69 1.54 1.04 -12.89
N GLY A 70 2.05 -0.17 -13.18
CA GLY A 70 1.32 -1.14 -13.98
C GLY A 70 0.83 -0.65 -15.35
N THR A 71 -0.39 -1.06 -15.68
CA THR A 71 -1.06 -0.85 -16.98
C THR A 71 -2.39 -0.13 -16.85
N GLN A 72 -2.86 0.14 -15.63
CA GLN A 72 -4.13 0.82 -15.35
C GLN A 72 -3.97 1.77 -14.17
N HIS A 73 -4.99 2.56 -13.86
CA HIS A 73 -5.07 3.38 -12.65
C HIS A 73 -6.54 3.62 -12.28
N GLY A 74 -6.79 4.01 -11.03
CA GLY A 74 -8.13 4.31 -10.53
C GLY A 74 -8.50 5.78 -10.64
N GLU A 75 -9.80 6.07 -10.76
CA GLU A 75 -10.39 7.38 -10.52
C GLU A 75 -11.43 7.26 -9.40
N LEU A 76 -11.26 8.09 -8.36
CA LEU A 76 -12.14 8.16 -7.21
C LEU A 76 -13.53 8.71 -7.57
N ASN A 77 -13.54 9.77 -8.38
CA ASN A 77 -14.73 10.46 -8.85
C ASN A 77 -15.43 9.68 -9.97
N ALA A 78 -15.92 8.48 -9.66
CA ALA A 78 -16.39 7.50 -10.63
C ALA A 78 -17.82 7.73 -11.16
N HIS A 79 -18.16 7.06 -12.26
CA HIS A 79 -19.53 6.95 -12.76
C HIS A 79 -20.39 5.90 -11.99
N PRO A 80 -21.73 6.04 -11.94
CA PRO A 80 -22.50 7.26 -12.16
C PRO A 80 -22.47 8.17 -10.93
N ASN A 81 -22.86 9.43 -11.12
CA ASN A 81 -23.06 10.36 -10.03
C ASN A 81 -24.15 9.86 -9.06
N THR A 82 -23.82 9.71 -7.78
CA THR A 82 -24.73 9.26 -6.72
C THR A 82 -25.37 10.39 -5.91
N GLY A 83 -24.95 11.65 -6.15
CA GLY A 83 -25.38 12.82 -5.40
C GLY A 83 -24.68 13.00 -4.05
N THR A 84 -23.64 12.21 -3.77
CA THR A 84 -22.83 12.24 -2.55
C THR A 84 -21.35 12.22 -2.92
N GLU A 85 -20.49 12.50 -1.95
CA GLU A 85 -19.06 12.27 -2.07
C GLU A 85 -18.75 10.82 -2.48
N PHE A 86 -17.66 10.65 -3.22
CA PHE A 86 -17.08 9.36 -3.53
C PHE A 86 -16.11 8.99 -2.42
N SER A 87 -16.28 7.81 -1.83
CA SER A 87 -15.38 7.32 -0.79
C SER A 87 -15.05 5.86 -1.01
N ILE A 88 -13.76 5.53 -1.08
CA ILE A 88 -13.28 4.16 -1.19
C ILE A 88 -12.29 3.85 -0.07
N TYR A 89 -12.29 2.61 0.40
CA TYR A 89 -11.42 2.19 1.49
C TYR A 89 -10.96 0.74 1.35
N GLN A 90 -9.89 0.41 2.08
CA GLN A 90 -9.50 -0.97 2.39
C GLN A 90 -9.26 -1.09 3.88
N VAL A 91 -9.49 -2.30 4.39
CA VAL A 91 -9.10 -2.73 5.73
C VAL A 91 -8.04 -3.80 5.60
N PHE A 92 -6.97 -3.69 6.36
CA PHE A 92 -5.89 -4.67 6.32
C PHE A 92 -5.31 -4.92 7.70
N ASP A 93 -4.77 -6.12 7.87
CA ASP A 93 -4.17 -6.57 9.10
C ASP A 93 -2.88 -5.77 9.40
N THR A 94 -2.79 -5.31 10.64
CA THR A 94 -1.62 -4.65 11.22
C THR A 94 -1.27 -5.28 12.56
N THR A 95 -0.16 -4.83 13.14
CA THR A 95 0.25 -5.21 14.50
C THR A 95 0.38 -3.94 15.32
N ALA A 96 -0.40 -3.82 16.39
CA ALA A 96 -0.37 -2.66 17.26
C ALA A 96 1.07 -2.36 17.76
N GLY A 97 1.46 -1.10 17.73
CA GLY A 97 2.78 -0.61 18.11
C GLY A 97 3.87 -0.83 17.05
N PHE A 98 3.55 -1.38 15.87
CA PHE A 98 4.50 -1.46 14.76
C PHE A 98 4.35 -0.24 13.85
N GLU A 99 5.46 0.23 13.29
CA GLU A 99 5.47 1.30 12.31
C GLU A 99 5.29 0.75 10.88
N TYR A 100 4.60 1.52 10.04
CA TYR A 100 4.34 1.24 8.64
C TYR A 100 4.62 2.49 7.79
N ASN A 101 5.12 2.28 6.58
CA ASN A 101 5.16 3.30 5.54
C ASN A 101 3.88 3.21 4.71
N VAL A 102 3.31 4.37 4.39
CA VAL A 102 2.22 4.51 3.43
C VAL A 102 2.64 5.42 2.28
N SER A 103 2.25 5.06 1.06
CA SER A 103 2.41 5.92 -0.10
C SER A 103 1.32 5.69 -1.14
N PHE A 104 1.06 6.69 -1.97
CA PHE A 104 0.23 6.55 -3.17
C PHE A 104 0.59 7.64 -4.18
N ALA A 105 0.36 7.35 -5.45
CA ALA A 105 0.39 8.34 -6.53
C ALA A 105 -0.99 8.98 -6.67
N TYR A 106 -1.02 10.30 -6.90
CA TYR A 106 -2.25 11.04 -7.15
C TYR A 106 -2.06 12.08 -8.25
N ARG A 107 -3.14 12.37 -8.97
CA ARG A 107 -3.14 13.33 -10.08
C ARG A 107 -4.54 13.89 -10.30
N ALA A 108 -4.65 15.18 -10.64
CA ALA A 108 -5.92 15.73 -11.09
C ALA A 108 -6.21 15.26 -12.52
N ARG A 109 -7.45 14.89 -12.80
CA ARG A 109 -7.89 14.56 -14.17
C ARG A 109 -8.00 15.80 -15.03
N SER A 110 -8.64 16.85 -14.53
CA SER A 110 -9.09 17.98 -15.37
C SER A 110 -8.72 19.36 -14.84
N SER A 111 -8.57 19.51 -13.52
CA SER A 111 -8.38 20.80 -12.86
C SER A 111 -7.45 20.67 -11.66
N GLU A 112 -6.46 21.54 -11.54
CA GLU A 112 -5.53 21.58 -10.38
C GLU A 112 -6.21 21.95 -9.06
N ASN A 113 -7.46 22.41 -9.10
CA ASN A 113 -8.29 22.62 -7.90
C ASN A 113 -9.01 21.35 -7.43
N GLU A 114 -8.80 20.20 -8.07
CA GLU A 114 -9.34 18.92 -7.57
C GLU A 114 -8.67 18.58 -6.23
N THR A 115 -9.45 18.03 -5.30
CA THR A 115 -8.98 17.70 -3.95
C THR A 115 -9.69 16.48 -3.40
N PHE A 116 -9.02 15.76 -2.50
CA PHE A 116 -9.61 14.66 -1.74
C PHE A 116 -9.02 14.58 -0.32
N GLN A 117 -9.75 13.95 0.59
CA GLN A 117 -9.34 13.61 1.93
C GLN A 117 -8.68 12.24 1.93
N PHE A 118 -7.52 12.12 2.57
CA PHE A 118 -6.88 10.86 2.89
C PHE A 118 -6.87 10.63 4.40
N ASP A 119 -7.48 9.53 4.84
CA ASP A 119 -7.52 9.14 6.24
C ASP A 119 -6.89 7.77 6.47
N ILE A 120 -6.20 7.64 7.60
CA ILE A 120 -5.85 6.36 8.22
C ILE A 120 -6.44 6.34 9.62
N TYR A 121 -7.15 5.28 9.96
CA TYR A 121 -7.67 5.09 11.32
C TYR A 121 -7.60 3.61 11.74
N ALA A 122 -7.43 3.39 13.03
CA ALA A 122 -7.49 2.09 13.65
C ALA A 122 -8.94 1.75 14.01
N VAL A 123 -9.30 0.47 13.91
CA VAL A 123 -10.51 -0.10 14.53
C VAL A 123 -10.14 -1.31 15.37
N ASP A 124 -10.98 -1.66 16.33
CA ASP A 124 -10.82 -2.89 17.11
C ASP A 124 -12.08 -3.75 16.94
N GLU A 125 -11.94 -4.97 16.39
CA GLU A 125 -13.09 -5.88 16.26
C GLU A 125 -13.69 -6.29 17.60
N SER A 126 -12.91 -6.22 18.68
CA SER A 126 -13.38 -6.51 20.03
C SER A 126 -14.11 -5.34 20.70
N ASP A 127 -14.04 -4.15 20.09
CA ASP A 127 -14.69 -2.92 20.55
C ASP A 127 -15.17 -2.09 19.34
N GLU A 128 -16.42 -2.31 18.91
CA GLU A 128 -17.03 -1.61 17.77
C GLU A 128 -17.06 -0.08 17.93
N ASP A 129 -16.94 0.43 19.17
CA ASP A 129 -16.89 1.87 19.46
C ASP A 129 -15.46 2.44 19.36
N PHE A 130 -14.43 1.58 19.26
CA PHE A 130 -13.04 2.01 19.12
C PHE A 130 -12.73 2.39 17.66
N GLN A 131 -12.62 3.68 17.42
CA GLN A 131 -12.06 4.26 16.20
C GLN A 131 -11.11 5.40 16.56
N GLU A 132 -9.85 5.27 16.17
CA GLU A 132 -8.83 6.30 16.41
C GLU A 132 -8.17 6.73 15.11
N THR A 133 -8.27 8.03 14.80
CA THR A 133 -7.63 8.63 13.63
C THR A 133 -6.12 8.74 13.82
N ILE A 134 -5.35 8.18 12.89
CA ILE A 134 -3.90 8.19 12.89
C ILE A 134 -3.36 9.25 11.91
N ILE A 135 -3.91 9.29 10.69
CA ILE A 135 -3.63 10.31 9.67
C ILE A 135 -4.96 10.87 9.18
N SER A 136 -5.02 12.19 8.97
CA SER A 136 -6.11 12.86 8.29
C SER A 136 -5.56 14.07 7.55
N GLU A 137 -5.40 13.95 6.24
CA GLU A 137 -4.75 14.94 5.39
C GLU A 137 -5.63 15.27 4.18
N THR A 138 -5.87 16.56 3.94
CA THR A 138 -6.49 17.02 2.69
C THR A 138 -5.41 17.18 1.62
N ILE A 139 -5.54 16.44 0.52
CA ILE A 139 -4.63 16.52 -0.62
C ILE A 139 -5.16 17.58 -1.59
N GLU A 140 -4.43 18.69 -1.71
CA GLU A 140 -4.89 19.89 -2.45
C GLU A 140 -3.86 20.46 -3.43
N ASP A 141 -2.68 19.84 -3.57
CA ASP A 141 -1.59 20.29 -4.44
C ASP A 141 -1.54 19.51 -5.77
N HIS A 142 -2.71 19.18 -6.31
CA HIS A 142 -2.83 18.39 -7.53
C HIS A 142 -2.24 19.10 -8.75
N THR A 143 -1.69 18.32 -9.68
CA THR A 143 -1.36 18.78 -11.03
C THR A 143 -2.11 17.94 -12.06
N THR A 144 -2.35 18.51 -13.24
CA THR A 144 -2.92 17.76 -14.38
C THR A 144 -1.85 17.23 -15.32
N SER A 145 -0.57 17.56 -15.10
CA SER A 145 0.51 17.29 -16.06
C SER A 145 1.43 16.14 -15.64
N ALA A 146 1.45 15.79 -14.35
CA ALA A 146 2.25 14.69 -13.82
C ALA A 146 1.59 14.08 -12.58
N TRP A 147 2.00 12.86 -12.23
CA TRP A 147 1.67 12.24 -10.96
C TRP A 147 2.48 12.88 -9.83
N SER A 148 1.80 13.25 -8.77
CA SER A 148 2.37 13.58 -7.46
C SER A 148 2.34 12.34 -6.56
N TYR A 149 3.11 12.37 -5.47
CA TYR A 149 3.25 11.23 -4.56
C TYR A 149 3.10 11.68 -3.12
N PHE A 150 2.17 11.06 -2.41
CA PHE A 150 2.06 11.18 -0.96
C PHE A 150 2.90 10.09 -0.32
N THR A 151 3.63 10.43 0.75
CA THR A 151 4.36 9.47 1.56
C THR A 151 4.29 9.86 3.02
N ALA A 152 3.99 8.90 3.90
CA ALA A 152 4.03 9.11 5.33
C ALA A 152 4.42 7.82 6.06
N THR A 153 4.65 7.93 7.37
CA THR A 153 4.81 6.81 8.28
C THR A 153 3.75 6.88 9.36
N PHE A 154 3.24 5.74 9.81
CA PHE A 154 2.28 5.67 10.90
C PHE A 154 2.55 4.48 11.82
N GLU A 155 2.23 4.62 13.11
CA GLU A 155 2.21 3.51 14.06
C GLU A 155 0.79 2.91 14.07
N ALA A 156 0.66 1.61 13.85
CA ALA A 156 -0.64 0.96 13.95
C ALA A 156 -1.09 0.89 15.41
N LEU A 157 -2.35 1.22 15.70
CA LEU A 157 -2.88 1.25 17.06
C LEU A 157 -3.67 -0.02 17.43
N SER A 158 -4.00 -0.85 16.45
CA SER A 158 -4.76 -2.10 16.63
C SER A 158 -4.33 -3.17 15.61
N GLU A 159 -5.03 -4.31 15.63
CA GLU A 159 -4.81 -5.42 14.69
C GLU A 159 -5.34 -5.13 13.28
N GLN A 160 -6.15 -4.07 13.10
CA GLN A 160 -6.68 -3.67 11.80
C GLN A 160 -6.61 -2.17 11.58
N THR A 161 -6.16 -1.79 10.39
CA THR A 161 -6.06 -0.40 9.97
C THR A 161 -6.89 -0.18 8.71
N TYR A 162 -7.58 0.95 8.66
CA TYR A 162 -8.30 1.42 7.48
C TYR A 162 -7.46 2.46 6.76
N ILE A 163 -7.44 2.39 5.43
CA ILE A 163 -7.09 3.53 4.56
C ILE A 163 -8.34 3.97 3.82
N ARG A 164 -8.58 5.28 3.74
CA ARG A 164 -9.76 5.83 3.06
C ARG A 164 -9.41 7.06 2.23
N PHE A 165 -9.99 7.12 1.05
CA PHE A 165 -9.94 8.27 0.14
C PHE A 165 -11.36 8.79 -0.04
N THR A 166 -11.59 10.09 0.18
CA THR A 166 -12.91 10.72 0.02
C THR A 166 -12.82 11.99 -0.81
N SER A 167 -13.60 12.11 -1.88
CA SER A 167 -13.56 13.27 -2.77
C SER A 167 -14.04 14.55 -2.07
N ILE A 168 -13.32 15.66 -2.22
CA ILE A 168 -13.74 16.97 -1.72
C ILE A 168 -14.07 17.90 -2.89
N THR A 169 -13.19 17.99 -3.89
CA THR A 169 -13.41 18.82 -5.08
C THR A 169 -13.14 18.03 -6.36
N PRO A 170 -14.12 17.89 -7.27
CA PRO A 170 -15.54 18.07 -6.98
C PRO A 170 -16.02 16.99 -5.99
N GLU A 171 -16.86 17.37 -5.04
CA GLU A 171 -17.44 16.44 -4.06
C GLU A 171 -18.28 15.36 -4.77
N VAL A 172 -19.19 15.77 -5.65
CA VAL A 172 -20.17 14.85 -6.29
C VAL A 172 -19.93 14.63 -7.79
N GLY A 173 -18.93 15.29 -8.39
CA GLY A 173 -18.67 15.22 -9.83
C GLY A 173 -18.02 13.89 -10.23
N THR A 174 -18.33 13.37 -11.42
CA THR A 174 -17.75 12.11 -11.96
C THR A 174 -16.51 12.37 -12.82
N VAL A 175 -15.77 13.42 -12.49
CA VAL A 175 -14.52 13.82 -13.14
C VAL A 175 -13.67 14.42 -12.04
N GLY A 176 -12.57 13.78 -11.69
CA GLY A 176 -11.74 14.25 -10.59
C GLY A 176 -10.50 13.41 -10.35
N ASN A 177 -10.36 12.93 -9.13
CA ASN A 177 -9.07 12.55 -8.58
C ASN A 177 -8.62 11.16 -9.07
N PHE A 178 -7.49 11.10 -9.78
CA PHE A 178 -6.82 9.85 -10.12
C PHE A 178 -5.94 9.37 -8.96
N LEU A 179 -5.96 8.05 -8.74
CA LEU A 179 -5.21 7.33 -7.72
C LEU A 179 -4.49 6.13 -8.34
N ASP A 180 -3.27 5.87 -7.91
CA ASP A 180 -2.48 4.73 -8.35
C ASP A 180 -1.39 4.40 -7.32
N ASP A 181 -0.76 3.24 -7.45
CA ASP A 181 0.38 2.79 -6.65
C ASP A 181 0.18 2.87 -5.12
N VAL A 182 -1.04 2.57 -4.63
CA VAL A 182 -1.37 2.63 -3.20
C VAL A 182 -0.66 1.51 -2.45
N LYS A 183 0.17 1.89 -1.49
CA LYS A 183 1.05 0.99 -0.75
C LYS A 183 1.01 1.24 0.74
N VAL A 184 0.90 0.14 1.49
CA VAL A 184 1.25 0.10 2.91
C VAL A 184 2.22 -1.05 3.10
N THR A 185 3.38 -0.75 3.69
CA THR A 185 4.43 -1.73 3.96
C THR A 185 4.90 -1.50 5.39
N PRO A 186 5.13 -2.54 6.21
CA PRO A 186 5.72 -2.28 7.53
C PRO A 186 7.06 -1.53 7.36
N THR A 187 7.51 -0.75 8.33
CA THR A 187 8.91 -0.32 8.31
C THR A 187 9.76 -1.55 8.56
N ALA A 188 10.98 -1.62 8.01
CA ALA A 188 11.84 -2.77 8.26
C ALA A 188 12.09 -2.90 9.76
N VAL A 189 11.36 -3.80 10.43
CA VAL A 189 11.50 -4.05 11.86
C VAL A 189 12.87 -4.68 12.08
N SER A 190 13.58 -4.20 13.10
CA SER A 190 14.90 -4.73 13.47
C SER A 190 14.87 -6.26 13.49
N GLU A 191 15.81 -6.86 12.76
CA GLU A 191 15.97 -8.29 12.51
C GLU A 191 15.39 -9.18 13.63
N PRO A 192 14.53 -10.18 13.31
CA PRO A 192 13.88 -10.97 14.34
C PRO A 192 14.92 -11.65 15.22
N ALA A 193 14.59 -11.89 16.50
CA ALA A 193 15.44 -12.57 17.48
C ALA A 193 16.02 -13.92 16.98
N THR A 194 15.47 -14.47 15.89
CA THR A 194 16.02 -15.60 15.13
C THR A 194 17.43 -15.36 14.60
N LEU A 195 17.81 -14.15 14.19
CA LEU A 195 19.19 -13.84 13.76
C LEU A 195 20.14 -13.77 14.96
N ALA A 196 19.68 -13.23 16.09
CA ALA A 196 20.41 -13.33 17.35
C ALA A 196 20.58 -14.78 17.82
N LEU A 197 19.51 -15.60 17.75
CA LEU A 197 19.54 -17.02 18.09
C LEU A 197 20.40 -17.84 17.12
N LEU A 198 20.37 -17.54 15.82
CA LEU A 198 21.24 -18.15 14.82
C LEU A 198 22.69 -17.80 15.10
N GLY A 199 22.98 -16.53 15.42
CA GLY A 199 24.30 -16.06 15.84
C GLY A 199 24.80 -16.78 17.08
N LEU A 200 23.96 -16.90 18.11
CA LEU A 200 24.27 -17.65 19.34
C LEU A 200 24.47 -19.15 19.07
N GLY A 201 23.65 -19.75 18.21
CA GLY A 201 23.75 -21.15 17.80
C GLY A 201 25.07 -21.44 17.07
N LEU A 202 25.45 -20.58 16.12
CA LEU A 202 26.72 -20.68 15.40
C LEU A 202 27.93 -20.47 16.32
N ALA A 203 27.85 -19.50 17.24
CA ALA A 203 28.90 -19.27 18.25
C ALA A 203 29.06 -20.49 19.17
N GLY A 204 27.95 -21.08 19.63
CA GLY A 204 27.93 -22.30 20.43
C GLY A 204 28.56 -23.50 19.72
N LEU A 205 28.19 -23.74 18.46
CA LEU A 205 28.77 -24.79 17.61
C LEU A 205 30.28 -24.57 17.40
N GLY A 206 30.69 -23.32 17.17
CA GLY A 206 32.11 -22.95 17.05
C GLY A 206 32.92 -23.23 18.32
N ALA A 207 32.36 -22.91 19.49
CA ALA A 207 32.98 -23.17 20.78
C ALA A 207 33.08 -24.68 21.09
N ALA A 208 32.02 -25.45 20.80
CA ALA A 208 32.02 -26.90 20.98
C ALA A 208 33.09 -27.60 20.13
N ARG A 209 33.25 -27.19 18.86
CA ARG A 209 34.26 -27.74 17.94
C ARG A 209 35.70 -27.46 18.38
N ARG A 210 35.95 -26.36 19.11
CA ARG A 210 37.28 -26.04 19.68
C ARG A 210 37.64 -26.91 20.88
N ARG A 211 36.66 -27.43 21.62
CA ARG A 211 36.89 -28.30 22.80
C ARG A 211 37.16 -29.76 22.44
N GLN A 212 36.84 -30.18 21.22
CA GLN A 212 37.07 -31.55 20.74
C GLN A 212 38.41 -31.75 20.00
N LYS A 213 39.26 -30.72 19.94
CA LYS A 213 40.63 -30.80 19.44
C LYS A 213 41.60 -30.61 20.59
#